data_AF-A0A3M1RD86-F1
#
_entry.id   AF-A0A3M1RD86-F1
#
_cell.length_a   1.000
_cell.length_b   1.000
_cell.length_c   1.000
_cell.angle_alpha   90.00
_cell.angle_beta   90.00
_cell.angle_gamma   90.00
#
_symmetry.space_group_name_H-M   'P 1'
#
loop_
_entity.id
_entity.type
_entity.pdbx_description
1 polymer ?
#
loop_
_entity_poly.entity_id
_entity_poly.type
_entity_poly.pdbx_seq_one_letter_code
_entity_poly.pdbx_strand_id
1 'polypeptide(L)'
;MDDELIDKMLGVGRQPPKKQIFLEDLKVSEDVFDRSTLLTLYDLVNRGYISVLHGAVKTGKESSVFLSMDGSGERHAVKIHRIVTSDFRQMSRYIEGDRRFKDIKRSKRSMIFTWVEKEFMNLRTAFDAGVSVPRPVVRRGNVLVMEFIGEGDVAAPMLRDVKLRTEGFYREVVEEVKRLYESGLVHGDLSEYNILVHRGKPVLIDISQGVPVSHPMAEELLRRDVGNVARFFGKKFDKVWATIVG
;
A
#
# COMPACT_ATOMS: atom_id res chain seq x y z
N MET A 1 -10.86 -19.32 -25.21
CA MET A 1 -11.54 -18.80 -24.01
C MET A 1 -11.94 -17.39 -24.37
N ASP A 2 -13.15 -17.31 -24.90
CA ASP A 2 -13.45 -16.50 -26.08
C ASP A 2 -13.85 -15.08 -25.70
N ASP A 3 -13.51 -14.13 -26.58
CA ASP A 3 -13.82 -12.70 -26.46
C ASP A 3 -15.33 -12.46 -26.26
N GLU A 4 -16.15 -13.42 -26.70
CA GLU A 4 -17.60 -13.46 -26.50
C GLU A 4 -18.02 -13.48 -25.01
N LEU A 5 -17.24 -14.10 -24.11
CA LEU A 5 -17.52 -14.07 -22.67
C LEU A 5 -17.21 -12.69 -22.07
N ILE A 6 -16.20 -11.99 -22.62
CA ILE A 6 -15.86 -10.63 -22.20
C ILE A 6 -16.98 -9.67 -22.63
N ASP A 7 -17.43 -9.75 -23.88
CA ASP A 7 -18.54 -8.91 -24.38
C ASP A 7 -19.85 -9.15 -23.62
N LYS A 8 -20.12 -10.40 -23.23
CA LYS A 8 -21.26 -10.75 -22.38
C LYS A 8 -21.12 -10.20 -20.96
N MET A 9 -19.90 -10.14 -20.42
CA MET A 9 -19.59 -9.52 -19.12
C MET A 9 -19.56 -7.99 -19.17
N LEU A 10 -19.28 -7.40 -20.34
CA LEU A 10 -19.28 -5.96 -20.62
C LEU A 10 -20.67 -5.40 -20.98
N GLY A 11 -21.69 -6.25 -21.10
CA GLY A 11 -23.09 -5.82 -21.15
C GLY A 11 -23.51 -5.14 -22.47
N VAL A 12 -22.95 -5.54 -23.60
CA VAL A 12 -23.48 -5.08 -24.91
C VAL A 12 -24.84 -5.76 -25.14
N GLY A 13 -25.95 -5.03 -24.92
CA GLY A 13 -27.30 -5.44 -25.35
C GLY A 13 -28.34 -5.77 -24.27
N ARG A 14 -28.13 -5.46 -22.99
CA ARG A 14 -29.21 -5.47 -21.97
C ARG A 14 -29.20 -4.19 -21.15
N GLN A 15 -30.38 -3.72 -20.75
CA GLN A 15 -30.51 -2.55 -19.88
C GLN A 15 -29.63 -2.74 -18.64
N PRO A 16 -28.80 -1.75 -18.28
CA PRO A 16 -27.72 -1.97 -17.33
C PRO A 16 -28.28 -1.91 -15.90
N PRO A 17 -27.83 -2.77 -14.97
CA PRO A 17 -27.92 -2.41 -13.56
C PRO A 17 -27.12 -1.12 -13.34
N LYS A 18 -27.51 -0.27 -12.39
CA LYS A 18 -26.93 1.06 -12.05
C LYS A 18 -25.40 1.13 -11.85
N LYS A 19 -24.66 0.03 -12.05
CA LYS A 19 -23.20 -0.16 -11.92
C LYS A 19 -22.40 0.15 -13.20
N GLN A 20 -23.02 0.58 -14.30
CA GLN A 20 -22.34 0.71 -15.61
C GLN A 20 -21.33 1.87 -15.70
N ILE A 21 -21.46 2.88 -14.83
CA ILE A 21 -20.60 4.08 -14.84
C ILE A 21 -19.11 3.74 -14.61
N PHE A 22 -18.80 2.58 -14.01
CA PHE A 22 -17.41 2.17 -13.72
C PHE A 22 -16.62 1.60 -14.92
N LEU A 23 -17.30 0.93 -15.85
CA LEU A 23 -16.61 0.19 -16.93
C LEU A 23 -16.24 1.08 -18.12
N GLU A 24 -17.01 2.13 -18.39
CA GLU A 24 -16.70 3.08 -19.46
C GLU A 24 -15.47 3.93 -19.11
N ASP A 25 -15.35 4.38 -17.87
CA ASP A 25 -14.14 5.09 -17.38
C ASP A 25 -12.91 4.17 -17.33
N LEU A 26 -13.08 2.87 -17.06
CA LEU A 26 -11.99 1.88 -17.16
C LEU A 26 -11.61 1.56 -18.61
N LYS A 27 -12.57 1.57 -19.55
CA LYS A 27 -12.33 1.37 -20.99
C LYS A 27 -11.55 2.53 -21.61
N VAL A 28 -11.74 3.76 -21.13
CA VAL A 28 -10.92 4.91 -21.53
C VAL A 28 -9.45 4.73 -21.09
N SER A 29 -9.16 3.79 -20.17
CA SER A 29 -7.83 3.50 -19.65
C SER A 29 -7.28 2.11 -20.05
N GLU A 30 -7.70 1.52 -21.17
CA GLU A 30 -7.07 0.28 -21.67
C GLU A 30 -5.54 0.41 -21.86
N ASP A 31 -5.03 1.64 -22.03
CA ASP A 31 -3.58 1.93 -22.03
C ASP A 31 -2.90 1.85 -20.64
N VAL A 32 -3.66 1.84 -19.55
CA VAL A 32 -3.15 1.96 -18.17
C VAL A 32 -3.19 0.64 -17.40
N PHE A 33 -4.18 -0.23 -17.66
CA PHE A 33 -4.37 -1.49 -16.93
C PHE A 33 -4.43 -2.69 -17.87
N ASP A 34 -3.69 -3.76 -17.54
CA ASP A 34 -3.81 -5.02 -18.26
C ASP A 34 -5.15 -5.73 -18.01
N ARG A 35 -5.55 -6.61 -18.93
CA ARG A 35 -6.80 -7.39 -18.86
C ARG A 35 -6.98 -8.12 -17.52
N SER A 36 -5.89 -8.63 -16.94
CA SER A 36 -5.96 -9.34 -15.67
C SER A 36 -6.29 -8.42 -14.49
N THR A 37 -5.79 -7.20 -14.53
CA THR A 37 -6.08 -6.16 -13.53
C THR A 37 -7.54 -5.75 -13.61
N LEU A 38 -8.08 -5.56 -14.82
CA LEU A 38 -9.49 -5.26 -15.04
C LEU A 38 -10.42 -6.35 -14.47
N LEU A 39 -10.11 -7.63 -14.72
CA LEU A 39 -10.85 -8.76 -14.14
C LEU A 39 -10.79 -8.79 -12.60
N THR A 40 -9.66 -8.36 -12.04
CA THR A 40 -9.47 -8.26 -10.58
C THR A 40 -10.35 -7.17 -9.98
N LEU A 41 -10.36 -5.98 -10.60
CA LEU A 41 -11.20 -4.85 -10.19
C LEU A 41 -12.69 -5.20 -10.29
N TYR A 42 -13.09 -5.84 -11.38
CA TYR A 42 -14.47 -6.29 -11.58
C TYR A 42 -14.95 -7.24 -10.46
N ASP A 43 -14.11 -8.20 -10.05
CA ASP A 43 -14.45 -9.06 -8.92
C ASP A 43 -14.57 -8.29 -7.60
N LEU A 44 -13.67 -7.33 -7.33
CA LEU A 44 -13.73 -6.51 -6.12
C LEU A 44 -15.04 -5.68 -6.06
N VAL A 45 -15.49 -5.16 -7.21
CA VAL A 45 -16.79 -4.47 -7.33
C VAL A 45 -17.96 -5.40 -7.08
N ASN A 46 -17.93 -6.60 -7.65
CA ASN A 46 -19.00 -7.57 -7.46
C ASN A 46 -19.12 -8.06 -6.02
N ARG A 47 -18.00 -8.11 -5.30
CA ARG A 47 -17.96 -8.44 -3.87
C ARG A 47 -18.32 -7.27 -2.95
N GLY A 48 -18.51 -6.08 -3.51
CA GLY A 48 -18.90 -4.88 -2.76
C GLY A 48 -17.76 -4.22 -1.97
N TYR A 49 -16.50 -4.58 -2.22
CA TYR A 49 -15.36 -3.91 -1.57
C TYR A 49 -15.13 -2.50 -2.09
N ILE A 50 -15.49 -2.26 -3.35
CA ILE A 50 -15.39 -0.97 -4.04
C ILE A 50 -16.58 -0.81 -5.00
N SER A 51 -16.89 0.41 -5.41
CA SER A 51 -18.00 0.71 -6.33
C SER A 51 -17.53 1.47 -7.57
N VAL A 52 -16.77 2.54 -7.37
CA VAL A 52 -16.19 3.39 -8.44
C VAL A 52 -14.77 3.75 -8.05
N LEU A 53 -13.83 3.69 -8.99
CA LEU A 53 -12.51 4.30 -8.84
C LEU A 53 -12.61 5.75 -9.31
N HIS A 54 -12.28 6.66 -8.42
CA HIS A 54 -12.13 8.08 -8.72
C HIS A 54 -10.72 8.34 -9.27
N GLY A 55 -10.38 9.62 -9.50
CA GLY A 55 -9.07 10.04 -9.99
C GLY A 55 -7.90 9.47 -9.19
N ALA A 56 -6.77 9.30 -9.87
CA ALA A 56 -5.55 8.81 -9.23
C ALA A 56 -5.07 9.79 -8.15
N VAL A 57 -4.88 9.27 -6.94
CA VAL A 57 -4.32 10.01 -5.79
C VAL A 57 -2.80 10.10 -5.91
N LYS A 58 -2.16 9.02 -6.37
CA LYS A 58 -0.72 8.94 -6.58
C LYS A 58 -0.40 7.99 -7.72
N THR A 59 0.38 8.44 -8.69
CA THR A 59 0.90 7.60 -9.77
C THR A 59 2.41 7.47 -9.65
N GLY A 60 2.89 6.23 -9.61
CA GLY A 60 4.32 5.92 -9.65
C GLY A 60 4.64 4.91 -10.76
N LYS A 61 5.95 4.67 -10.92
CA LYS A 61 6.48 3.69 -11.89
C LYS A 61 6.00 2.26 -11.61
N GLU A 62 5.85 1.92 -10.32
CA GLU A 62 5.60 0.56 -9.85
C GLU A 62 4.12 0.32 -9.52
N SER A 63 3.41 1.35 -9.09
CA SER A 63 2.01 1.23 -8.70
C SER A 63 1.28 2.55 -8.88
N SER A 64 -0.05 2.52 -8.84
CA SER A 64 -0.90 3.70 -8.81
C SER A 64 -1.97 3.51 -7.73
N VAL A 65 -2.25 4.56 -6.98
CA VAL A 65 -3.24 4.59 -5.90
C VAL A 65 -4.41 5.44 -6.35
N PHE A 66 -5.61 4.88 -6.23
CA PHE A 66 -6.86 5.51 -6.60
C PHE A 66 -7.74 5.65 -5.36
N LEU A 67 -8.54 6.72 -5.31
CA LEU A 67 -9.62 6.82 -4.35
C LEU A 67 -10.79 5.97 -4.85
N SER A 68 -11.47 5.28 -3.94
CA SER A 68 -12.70 4.55 -4.23
C SER A 68 -13.67 4.69 -3.07
N MET A 69 -14.93 4.35 -3.32
CA MET A 69 -15.95 4.21 -2.27
C MET A 69 -16.58 2.84 -2.35
N ASP A 70 -16.99 2.25 -1.23
CA ASP A 70 -17.83 1.05 -1.25
C ASP A 70 -19.33 1.38 -1.30
N GLY A 71 -20.18 0.34 -1.25
CA GLY A 71 -21.64 0.51 -1.30
C GLY A 71 -22.25 1.24 -0.10
N SER A 72 -21.49 1.43 0.99
CA SER A 72 -21.90 2.19 2.17
C SER A 72 -21.47 3.67 2.12
N GLY A 73 -20.61 4.03 1.17
CA GLY A 73 -19.99 5.36 1.08
C GLY A 73 -18.70 5.51 1.88
N GLU A 74 -18.17 4.43 2.47
CA GLU A 74 -16.84 4.44 3.08
C GLU A 74 -15.76 4.55 1.98
N ARG A 75 -14.74 5.38 2.23
CA ARG A 75 -13.67 5.65 1.27
C ARG A 75 -12.50 4.70 1.46
N HIS A 76 -11.97 4.23 0.34
CA HIS A 76 -10.87 3.29 0.27
C HIS A 76 -9.77 3.81 -0.66
N ALA A 77 -8.52 3.56 -0.29
CA ALA A 77 -7.38 3.66 -1.19
C ALA A 77 -7.20 2.31 -1.90
N VAL A 78 -7.21 2.34 -3.23
CA VAL A 78 -7.00 1.16 -4.09
C VAL A 78 -5.62 1.28 -4.74
N LYS A 79 -4.65 0.52 -4.22
CA LYS A 79 -3.29 0.45 -4.74
C LYS A 79 -3.20 -0.68 -5.76
N ILE A 80 -2.91 -0.33 -7.01
CA ILE A 80 -2.77 -1.23 -8.14
C ILE A 80 -1.29 -1.31 -8.52
N HIS A 81 -0.68 -2.49 -8.38
CA HIS A 81 0.71 -2.74 -8.74
C HIS A 81 0.84 -3.09 -10.23
N ARG A 82 1.78 -2.44 -10.93
CA ARG A 82 1.96 -2.58 -12.39
C ARG A 82 2.76 -3.83 -12.71
N ILE A 83 2.16 -4.75 -13.47
CA ILE A 83 2.82 -6.02 -13.77
C ILE A 83 4.03 -5.85 -14.70
N VAL A 84 3.94 -4.95 -15.67
CA VAL A 84 4.95 -4.78 -16.72
C VAL A 84 6.15 -3.97 -16.26
N THR A 85 5.96 -2.90 -15.51
CA THR A 85 7.04 -1.99 -15.13
C THR A 85 7.75 -2.40 -13.86
N SER A 86 7.19 -3.32 -13.07
CA SER A 86 7.73 -3.59 -11.75
C SER A 86 9.09 -4.29 -11.70
N ASP A 87 9.97 -3.80 -10.82
CA ASP A 87 11.31 -4.36 -10.60
C ASP A 87 11.27 -5.59 -9.69
N PHE A 88 11.03 -6.74 -10.34
CA PHE A 88 10.95 -8.03 -9.65
C PHE A 88 12.27 -8.46 -8.97
N ARG A 89 13.43 -7.97 -9.42
CA ARG A 89 14.74 -8.30 -8.81
C ARG A 89 14.91 -7.59 -7.50
N GLN A 90 14.48 -6.33 -7.42
CA GLN A 90 14.46 -5.61 -6.14
C GLN A 90 13.46 -6.25 -5.18
N MET A 91 12.26 -6.59 -5.65
CA MET A 91 11.23 -7.24 -4.82
C MET A 91 11.71 -8.57 -4.23
N SER A 92 12.42 -9.39 -5.00
CA SER A 92 12.87 -10.69 -4.52
C SER A 92 13.72 -10.59 -3.26
N ARG A 93 14.56 -9.55 -3.11
CA ARG A 93 15.41 -9.34 -1.93
C ARG A 93 14.66 -9.17 -0.62
N TYR A 94 13.43 -8.64 -0.65
CA TYR A 94 12.62 -8.46 0.56
C TYR A 94 11.67 -9.64 0.81
N ILE A 95 11.47 -10.50 -0.20
CA ILE A 95 10.69 -11.73 -0.06
C ILE A 95 11.62 -12.89 0.36
N GLU A 96 12.81 -12.97 -0.23
CA GLU A 96 13.84 -13.96 0.08
C GLU A 96 14.40 -13.75 1.48
N GLY A 97 14.03 -14.64 2.40
CA GLY A 97 14.38 -14.54 3.82
C GLY A 97 13.15 -14.33 4.72
N ASP A 98 12.00 -13.95 4.13
CA ASP A 98 10.73 -13.90 4.83
C ASP A 98 10.09 -15.29 4.88
N ARG A 99 10.06 -15.89 6.08
CA ARG A 99 9.58 -17.27 6.29
C ARG A 99 8.09 -17.46 5.96
N ARG A 100 7.32 -16.37 5.85
CA ARG A 100 5.91 -16.39 5.42
C ARG A 100 5.76 -16.79 3.95
N PHE A 101 6.84 -16.66 3.17
CA PHE A 101 6.85 -16.74 1.72
C PHE A 101 7.88 -17.79 1.26
N LYS A 102 7.47 -19.07 1.27
CA LYS A 102 8.29 -20.21 0.80
C LYS A 102 7.80 -20.72 -0.55
N ASP A 103 8.71 -21.29 -1.32
CA ASP A 103 8.43 -22.03 -2.56
C ASP A 103 7.64 -21.25 -3.63
N ILE A 104 7.87 -19.94 -3.71
CA ILE A 104 7.20 -19.07 -4.67
C ILE A 104 7.72 -19.33 -6.09
N LYS A 105 6.80 -19.49 -7.02
CA LYS A 105 7.12 -19.59 -8.45
C LYS A 105 7.83 -18.32 -8.91
N ARG A 106 8.98 -18.46 -9.58
CA ARG A 106 9.81 -17.35 -10.07
C ARG A 106 9.25 -16.61 -11.29
N SER A 107 7.94 -16.64 -11.51
CA SER A 107 7.31 -15.84 -12.57
C SER A 107 7.06 -14.42 -12.09
N LYS A 108 7.19 -13.43 -12.98
CA LYS A 108 6.97 -12.02 -12.67
C LYS A 108 5.60 -11.78 -12.00
N ARG A 109 4.55 -12.38 -12.56
CA ARG A 109 3.18 -12.29 -12.04
C ARG A 109 3.05 -12.85 -10.62
N SER A 110 3.62 -14.03 -10.36
CA SER A 110 3.59 -14.63 -9.01
C SER A 110 4.35 -13.76 -8.01
N MET A 111 5.50 -13.21 -8.40
CA MET A 111 6.27 -12.31 -7.54
C MET A 111 5.49 -11.06 -7.16
N ILE A 112 4.76 -10.44 -8.09
CA ILE A 112 3.92 -9.27 -7.80
C ILE A 112 2.75 -9.65 -6.88
N PHE A 113 2.10 -10.79 -7.11
CA PHE A 113 0.99 -11.21 -6.25
C PHE A 113 1.47 -11.51 -4.83
N THR A 114 2.64 -12.12 -4.68
CA THR A 114 3.31 -12.25 -3.38
C THR A 114 3.66 -10.89 -2.80
N TRP A 115 4.15 -9.93 -3.58
CA TRP A 115 4.46 -8.58 -3.11
C TRP A 115 3.24 -7.89 -2.50
N VAL A 116 2.10 -7.97 -3.18
CA VAL A 116 0.81 -7.44 -2.69
C VAL A 116 0.33 -8.19 -1.45
N GLU A 117 0.48 -9.51 -1.41
CA GLU A 117 0.16 -10.31 -0.23
C GLU A 117 1.04 -9.96 0.97
N LYS A 118 2.33 -9.75 0.75
CA LYS A 118 3.29 -9.28 1.76
C LYS A 118 2.91 -7.91 2.30
N GLU A 119 2.60 -6.95 1.43
CA GLU A 119 2.15 -5.62 1.86
C GLU A 119 0.87 -5.71 2.71
N PHE A 120 -0.12 -6.50 2.27
CA PHE A 120 -1.34 -6.74 3.03
C PHE A 120 -1.07 -7.36 4.40
N MET A 121 -0.21 -8.39 4.48
CA MET A 121 0.16 -9.03 5.74
C MET A 121 0.91 -8.08 6.68
N ASN A 122 1.81 -7.25 6.14
CA ASN A 122 2.51 -6.23 6.91
C ASN A 122 1.54 -5.21 7.48
N LEU A 123 0.58 -4.72 6.68
CA LEU A 123 -0.45 -3.77 7.15
C LEU A 123 -1.29 -4.39 8.25
N ARG A 124 -1.67 -5.66 8.10
CA ARG A 124 -2.46 -6.35 9.12
C ARG A 124 -1.69 -6.47 10.44
N THR A 125 -0.44 -6.94 10.39
CA THR A 125 0.40 -7.03 11.60
C THR A 125 0.62 -5.68 12.27
N ALA A 126 0.90 -4.63 11.50
CA ALA A 126 1.09 -3.29 12.05
C ALA A 126 -0.21 -2.71 12.65
N PHE A 127 -1.33 -2.85 11.94
CA PHE A 127 -2.64 -2.39 12.39
C PHE A 127 -3.10 -3.13 13.66
N ASP A 128 -2.97 -4.45 13.71
CA ASP A 128 -3.32 -5.27 14.87
C ASP A 128 -2.46 -4.93 16.11
N ALA A 129 -1.23 -4.45 15.90
CA ALA A 129 -0.34 -3.96 16.95
C ALA A 129 -0.61 -2.49 17.36
N GLY A 130 -1.61 -1.83 16.78
CA GLY A 130 -1.96 -0.45 17.09
C GLY A 130 -0.99 0.59 16.51
N VAL A 131 -0.17 0.21 15.52
CA VAL A 131 0.61 1.18 14.74
C VAL A 131 -0.35 2.01 13.89
N SER A 132 -0.13 3.32 13.81
CA SER A 132 -0.86 4.21 12.93
C SER A 132 -0.52 3.93 11.46
N VAL A 133 -1.30 3.06 10.82
CA VAL A 133 -1.21 2.65 9.40
C VAL A 133 -2.63 2.59 8.80
N PRO A 134 -2.79 2.63 7.45
CA PRO A 134 -4.08 2.36 6.83
C PRO A 134 -4.60 0.98 7.19
N ARG A 135 -5.84 0.88 7.66
CA ARG A 135 -6.49 -0.42 7.89
C ARG A 135 -6.54 -1.23 6.58
N PRO A 136 -5.97 -2.44 6.52
CA PRO A 136 -6.08 -3.28 5.32
C PRO A 136 -7.50 -3.84 5.19
N VAL A 137 -8.08 -3.77 3.99
CA VAL A 137 -9.45 -4.26 3.73
C VAL A 137 -9.41 -5.60 3.00
N VAL A 138 -8.81 -5.63 1.80
CA VAL A 138 -8.70 -6.85 1.01
C VAL A 138 -7.55 -6.76 0.02
N ARG A 139 -6.99 -7.91 -0.36
CA ARG A 139 -6.07 -8.02 -1.50
C ARG A 139 -6.61 -9.02 -2.51
N ARG A 140 -6.43 -8.74 -3.80
CA ARG A 140 -6.71 -9.69 -4.88
C ARG A 140 -5.78 -9.42 -6.05
N GLY A 141 -5.14 -10.47 -6.58
CA GLY A 141 -4.18 -10.33 -7.68
C GLY A 141 -3.09 -9.30 -7.36
N ASN A 142 -2.98 -8.27 -8.19
CA ASN A 142 -2.06 -7.13 -8.05
C ASN A 142 -2.70 -5.90 -7.37
N VAL A 143 -3.88 -6.04 -6.77
CA VAL A 143 -4.65 -4.94 -6.16
C VAL A 143 -4.74 -5.13 -4.65
N LEU A 144 -4.46 -4.04 -3.92
CA LEU A 144 -4.65 -3.89 -2.49
C LEU A 144 -5.68 -2.78 -2.23
N VAL A 145 -6.71 -3.10 -1.45
CA VAL A 145 -7.70 -2.15 -0.94
C VAL A 145 -7.42 -1.95 0.54
N MET A 146 -7.31 -0.70 0.96
CA MET A 146 -7.06 -0.29 2.33
C MET A 146 -7.79 1.01 2.64
N GLU A 147 -7.84 1.39 3.91
CA GLU A 147 -8.39 2.67 4.36
C GLU A 147 -7.81 3.85 3.59
N PHE A 148 -8.67 4.79 3.21
CA PHE A 148 -8.24 6.07 2.68
C PHE A 148 -7.90 7.04 3.82
N ILE A 149 -6.64 7.48 3.87
CA ILE A 149 -6.17 8.46 4.87
C ILE A 149 -6.31 9.87 4.28
N GLY A 150 -7.34 10.60 4.70
CA GLY A 150 -7.66 11.92 4.15
C GLY A 150 -8.96 12.52 4.68
N GLU A 151 -9.35 13.65 4.14
CA GLU A 151 -10.61 14.34 4.47
C GLU A 151 -11.42 14.55 3.19
N GLY A 152 -12.66 14.02 3.17
CA GLY A 152 -13.44 13.95 1.94
C GLY A 152 -12.66 13.19 0.87
N ASP A 153 -12.52 13.78 -0.31
CA ASP A 153 -11.82 13.19 -1.45
C ASP A 153 -10.33 13.60 -1.53
N VAL A 154 -9.82 14.29 -0.50
CA VAL A 154 -8.45 14.84 -0.47
C VAL A 154 -7.58 13.99 0.45
N ALA A 155 -6.49 13.43 -0.10
CA ALA A 155 -5.55 12.64 0.67
C ALA A 155 -4.78 13.50 1.68
N ALA A 156 -4.44 12.94 2.83
CA ALA A 156 -3.57 13.60 3.79
C ALA A 156 -2.20 13.90 3.15
N PRO A 157 -1.58 15.06 3.45
CA PRO A 157 -0.29 15.42 2.89
C PRO A 157 0.83 14.53 3.45
N MET A 158 1.89 14.33 2.67
CA MET A 158 3.10 13.67 3.16
C MET A 158 3.85 14.60 4.12
N LEU A 159 4.60 14.02 5.05
CA LEU A 159 5.41 14.76 6.02
C LEU A 159 6.43 15.69 5.33
N ARG A 160 6.95 15.28 4.16
CA ARG A 160 7.81 16.13 3.33
C ARG A 160 7.17 17.47 2.95
N ASP A 161 5.87 17.47 2.68
CA ASP A 161 5.14 18.59 2.09
C ASP A 161 4.61 19.56 3.16
N VAL A 162 4.78 19.23 4.45
CA VAL A 162 4.37 20.06 5.57
C VAL A 162 5.56 20.52 6.41
N LYS A 163 5.46 21.72 6.98
CA LYS A 163 6.48 22.27 7.89
C LYS A 163 6.26 21.79 9.33
N LEU A 164 6.04 20.49 9.53
CA LEU A 164 5.77 19.89 10.84
C LEU A 164 6.99 19.14 11.37
N ARG A 165 7.82 19.85 12.14
CA ARG A 165 9.06 19.30 12.73
C ARG A 165 9.18 19.57 14.24
N THR A 166 8.06 19.68 14.92
CA THR A 166 8.05 19.93 16.37
C THR A 166 8.61 18.73 17.12
N GLU A 167 9.16 18.97 18.31
CA GLU A 167 9.66 17.90 19.18
C GLU A 167 8.56 16.89 19.54
N GLY A 168 7.32 17.36 19.72
CA GLY A 168 6.16 16.49 19.97
C GLY A 168 5.88 15.55 18.81
N PHE A 169 5.80 16.08 17.58
CA PHE A 169 5.54 15.26 16.39
C PHE A 169 6.68 14.28 16.09
N TYR A 170 7.93 14.71 16.30
CA TYR A 170 9.10 13.81 16.23
C TYR A 170 8.93 12.60 17.17
N ARG A 171 8.53 12.84 18.42
CA ARG A 171 8.30 11.75 19.39
C ARG A 171 7.20 10.83 18.91
N GLU A 172 6.08 11.37 18.42
CA GLU A 172 5.00 10.54 17.87
C GLU A 172 5.48 9.66 16.71
N VAL A 173 6.28 10.18 15.77
CA VAL A 173 6.87 9.37 14.70
C VAL A 173 7.75 8.25 15.27
N VAL A 174 8.64 8.57 16.21
CA VAL A 174 9.52 7.56 16.83
C VAL A 174 8.73 6.50 17.57
N GLU A 175 7.64 6.88 18.25
CA GLU A 175 6.74 5.94 18.92
C GLU A 175 6.02 5.00 17.93
N GLU A 176 5.59 5.48 16.76
CA GLU A 176 5.03 4.60 15.72
C GLU A 176 6.08 3.63 15.17
N VAL A 177 7.32 4.08 14.97
CA VAL A 177 8.42 3.22 14.51
C VAL A 177 8.78 2.18 15.57
N LYS A 178 8.79 2.57 16.85
CA LYS A 178 8.98 1.65 17.98
C LYS A 178 7.89 0.59 18.01
N ARG A 179 6.61 0.98 17.97
CA ARG A 179 5.49 0.03 17.92
C ARG A 179 5.58 -0.93 16.73
N LEU A 180 5.98 -0.43 15.57
CA LEU A 180 6.18 -1.28 14.39
C LEU A 180 7.29 -2.31 14.64
N TYR A 181 8.41 -1.88 15.21
CA TYR A 181 9.52 -2.78 15.58
C TYR A 181 9.09 -3.84 16.62
N GLU A 182 8.39 -3.43 17.67
CA GLU A 182 7.84 -4.30 18.72
C GLU A 182 6.79 -5.28 18.18
N SER A 183 6.07 -4.92 17.12
CA SER A 183 5.17 -5.85 16.39
C SER A 183 5.91 -6.97 15.64
N GLY A 184 7.25 -6.91 15.60
CA GLY A 184 8.10 -7.84 14.88
C GLY A 184 8.35 -7.46 13.43
N LEU A 185 8.13 -6.19 13.04
CA LEU A 185 8.33 -5.68 11.68
C LEU A 185 9.33 -4.51 11.62
N VAL A 186 10.08 -4.46 10.54
CA VAL A 186 10.85 -3.27 10.11
C VAL A 186 10.17 -2.71 8.88
N HIS A 187 10.02 -1.38 8.77
CA HIS A 187 9.34 -0.74 7.64
C HIS A 187 10.10 -0.96 6.32
N GLY A 188 11.44 -0.88 6.34
CA GLY A 188 12.31 -1.22 5.23
C GLY A 188 12.37 -0.20 4.10
N ASP A 189 11.69 0.94 4.24
CA ASP A 189 11.79 2.12 3.36
C ASP A 189 11.21 3.40 4.00
N LEU A 190 11.41 3.58 5.31
CA LEU A 190 10.82 4.71 6.01
C LEU A 190 11.56 6.02 5.69
N SER A 191 10.79 7.04 5.35
CA SER A 191 11.24 8.42 5.13
C SER A 191 10.06 9.38 5.24
N GLU A 192 10.30 10.69 5.13
CA GLU A 192 9.27 11.73 5.10
C GLU A 192 8.28 11.62 3.92
N TYR A 193 8.59 10.79 2.92
CA TYR A 193 7.73 10.50 1.77
C TYR A 193 6.69 9.41 2.07
N ASN A 194 6.94 8.59 3.10
CA ASN A 194 6.13 7.43 3.47
C ASN A 194 5.45 7.62 4.84
N ILE A 195 5.36 8.87 5.30
CA ILE A 195 4.61 9.28 6.48
C ILE A 195 3.58 10.31 6.04
N LEU A 196 2.30 10.03 6.23
CA LEU A 196 1.24 11.02 6.06
C LEU A 196 1.01 11.77 7.38
N VAL A 197 0.55 13.01 7.27
CA VAL A 197 0.13 13.81 8.42
C VAL A 197 -1.38 13.96 8.37
N HIS A 198 -2.09 13.17 9.16
CA HIS A 198 -3.55 13.19 9.23
C HIS A 198 -3.99 13.67 10.61
N ARG A 199 -4.76 14.77 10.65
CA ARG A 199 -5.25 15.39 11.91
C ARG A 199 -4.13 15.62 12.95
N GLY A 200 -2.96 16.03 12.47
CA GLY A 200 -1.79 16.30 13.31
C GLY A 200 -1.05 15.06 13.83
N LYS A 201 -1.44 13.85 13.40
CA LYS A 201 -0.80 12.58 13.77
C LYS A 201 -0.06 11.95 12.59
N PRO A 202 1.05 11.24 12.83
CA PRO A 202 1.74 10.49 11.78
C PRO A 202 0.96 9.23 11.43
N VAL A 203 0.89 8.89 10.13
CA VAL A 203 0.39 7.62 9.62
C VAL A 203 1.44 7.03 8.69
N LEU A 204 1.98 5.85 9.02
CA LEU A 204 2.99 5.18 8.19
C LEU A 204 2.29 4.50 7.00
N ILE A 205 2.84 4.68 5.79
CA ILE A 205 2.29 4.10 4.56
C ILE A 205 3.38 3.40 3.75
N ASP A 206 2.98 2.58 2.78
CA ASP A 206 3.90 1.88 1.86
C ASP A 206 4.92 0.96 2.55
N ILE A 207 4.43 0.10 3.43
CA ILE A 207 5.22 -0.97 4.09
C ILE A 207 5.41 -2.21 3.20
N SER A 208 5.41 -2.01 1.88
CA SER A 208 5.61 -3.07 0.89
C SER A 208 7.02 -3.67 0.95
N GLN A 209 8.02 -2.87 1.33
CA GLN A 209 9.40 -3.31 1.59
C GLN A 209 9.62 -3.79 3.03
N GLY A 210 8.60 -3.76 3.88
CA GLY A 210 8.75 -4.13 5.29
C GLY A 210 9.03 -5.61 5.49
N VAL A 211 9.91 -5.95 6.41
CA VAL A 211 10.34 -7.33 6.66
C VAL A 211 10.18 -7.70 8.13
N PRO A 212 9.99 -9.00 8.46
CA PRO A 212 10.06 -9.45 9.84
C PRO A 212 11.42 -9.12 10.47
N VAL A 213 11.47 -8.87 11.78
CA VAL A 213 12.75 -8.65 12.51
C VAL A 213 13.70 -9.84 12.43
N SER A 214 13.20 -11.03 12.14
CA SER A 214 14.01 -12.24 11.89
C SER A 214 14.65 -12.30 10.50
N HIS A 215 14.33 -11.35 9.62
CA HIS A 215 14.85 -11.33 8.24
C HIS A 215 16.35 -10.98 8.24
N PRO A 216 17.20 -11.60 7.39
CA PRO A 216 18.63 -11.32 7.36
C PRO A 216 18.99 -9.84 7.14
N MET A 217 18.16 -9.11 6.40
CA MET A 217 18.33 -7.68 6.14
C MET A 217 17.71 -6.75 7.20
N ALA A 218 17.03 -7.27 8.23
CA ALA A 218 16.22 -6.46 9.14
C ALA A 218 17.02 -5.36 9.84
N GLU A 219 18.21 -5.67 10.36
CA GLU A 219 19.04 -4.68 11.06
C GLU A 219 19.51 -3.56 10.14
N GLU A 220 20.00 -3.89 8.93
CA GLU A 220 20.45 -2.91 7.93
C GLU A 220 19.30 -1.96 7.56
N LEU A 221 18.12 -2.53 7.29
CA LEU A 221 16.92 -1.77 6.95
C LEU A 221 16.47 -0.87 8.10
N LEU A 222 16.47 -1.37 9.34
CA LEU A 222 16.10 -0.58 10.51
C LEU A 222 17.08 0.58 10.72
N ARG A 223 18.39 0.35 10.58
CA ARG A 223 19.40 1.42 10.67
C ARG A 223 19.16 2.50 9.61
N ARG A 224 18.78 2.11 8.39
CA ARG A 224 18.43 3.07 7.33
C ARG A 224 17.21 3.90 7.69
N ASP A 225 16.14 3.25 8.15
CA ASP A 225 14.89 3.89 8.55
C ASP A 225 15.13 4.89 9.70
N VAL A 226 15.82 4.45 10.76
CA VAL A 226 16.21 5.29 11.91
C VAL A 226 17.10 6.46 11.48
N GLY A 227 18.05 6.22 10.58
CA GLY A 227 18.91 7.26 10.02
C GLY A 227 18.13 8.31 9.24
N ASN A 228 17.12 7.91 8.45
CA ASN A 228 16.26 8.82 7.71
C ASN A 228 15.41 9.68 8.66
N VAL A 229 14.77 9.07 9.67
CA VAL A 229 13.99 9.79 10.69
C VAL A 229 14.89 10.78 11.44
N ALA A 230 16.06 10.33 11.90
CA ALA A 230 17.02 11.18 12.60
C ALA A 230 17.45 12.38 11.74
N ARG A 231 17.77 12.14 10.46
CA ARG A 231 18.18 13.20 9.53
C ARG A 231 17.07 14.22 9.30
N PHE A 232 15.84 13.77 9.05
CA PHE A 232 14.71 14.66 8.78
C PHE A 232 14.41 15.61 9.95
N PHE A 233 14.48 15.11 11.19
CA PHE A 233 14.22 15.89 12.41
C PHE A 233 15.48 16.52 13.04
N GLY A 234 16.65 16.41 12.41
CA GLY A 234 17.91 16.96 12.94
C GLY A 234 18.34 16.36 14.28
N LYS A 235 18.12 15.05 14.48
CA LYS A 235 18.46 14.31 15.71
C LYS A 235 19.72 13.48 15.52
N LYS A 236 20.35 13.14 16.65
CA LYS A 236 21.47 12.19 16.69
C LYS A 236 20.94 10.77 16.52
N PHE A 237 21.54 10.01 15.60
CA PHE A 237 21.16 8.62 15.32
C PHE A 237 21.06 7.77 16.59
N ASP A 238 22.09 7.78 17.44
CA ASP A 238 22.15 6.94 18.65
C ASP A 238 20.98 7.17 19.60
N LYS A 239 20.48 8.41 19.68
CA LYS A 239 19.33 8.75 20.54
C LYS A 239 18.04 8.15 20.00
N VAL A 240 17.82 8.24 18.68
CA VAL A 240 16.63 7.67 18.03
C VAL A 240 16.69 6.15 18.09
N TRP A 241 17.86 5.57 17.77
CA TRP A 241 18.12 4.14 17.82
C TRP A 241 17.81 3.57 19.22
N ALA A 242 18.40 4.13 20.27
CA ALA A 242 18.18 3.68 21.65
C ALA A 242 16.71 3.76 22.10
N THR A 243 15.90 4.64 21.51
CA THR A 243 14.47 4.72 21.84
C THR A 243 13.69 3.56 21.21
N ILE A 244 14.06 3.16 19.99
CA ILE A 244 13.33 2.16 19.19
C ILE A 244 13.72 0.74 19.61
N VAL A 245 15.01 0.47 19.84
CA VAL A 245 15.50 -0.88 20.17
C VAL A 245 15.76 -1.11 21.65
N GLY A 246 15.75 -0.05 22.46
CA GLY A 246 15.93 -0.10 23.91
C GLY A 246 14.61 -0.20 24.66
#